data_AF-A0ABC8TL79-F1
#
_entry.id   AF-A0ABC8TL79-F1
#
_cell.length_a   1.000
_cell.length_b   1.000
_cell.length_c   1.000
_cell.angle_alpha   90.00
_cell.angle_beta   90.00
_cell.angle_gamma   90.00
#
_symmetry.space_group_name_H-M   'P 1'
#
loop_
_entity.id
_entity.type
_entity.pdbx_description
1 polymer ?
#
loop_
_entity_poly.entity_id
_entity_poly.type
_entity_poly.pdbx_seq_one_letter_code
_entity_poly.pdbx_strand_id
1 'polypeptide(L)' 'MDLFNSLLNLVVPPASLVMLAFAWPALSFLNTCECLYSSFFSENMEDKVVIITGASSGIGE' A
#
# COMPACT_ATOMS: atom_id res chain seq x y z
N MET A 1 32.58 -11.05 -15.16
CA MET A 1 31.39 -11.06 -14.29
C MET A 1 31.30 -9.78 -13.45
N ASP A 2 32.41 -9.18 -13.04
CA ASP A 2 32.43 -7.99 -12.17
C ASP A 2 31.92 -6.70 -12.83
N LEU A 3 32.20 -6.49 -14.12
CA LEU A 3 31.71 -5.30 -14.84
C LEU A 3 30.18 -5.27 -14.95
N PHE A 4 29.57 -6.41 -15.26
CA PHE A 4 28.11 -6.55 -15.35
C PHE A 4 27.45 -6.34 -13.99
N ASN A 5 28.02 -6.92 -12.92
CA ASN A 5 27.50 -6.72 -11.56
C ASN A 5 27.65 -5.26 -11.11
N SER A 6 28.76 -4.58 -11.43
CA SER A 6 28.92 -3.14 -11.16
C SER A 6 27.90 -2.29 -11.91
N LEU A 7 27.66 -2.58 -13.20
CA LEU A 7 26.64 -1.87 -14.00
C LEU A 7 25.24 -2.07 -13.42
N LEU A 8 24.89 -3.30 -13.04
CA LEU A 8 23.59 -3.59 -12.43
C LEU A 8 23.44 -2.88 -11.08
N ASN A 9 24.46 -2.89 -10.22
CA ASN A 9 24.43 -2.18 -8.95
C ASN A 9 24.37 -0.66 -9.11
N LEU A 10 24.80 -0.10 -10.24
CA LEU A 10 24.65 1.32 -10.55
C LEU A 10 23.25 1.65 -11.09
N VAL A 11 22.68 0.82 -11.95
CA VAL A 11 21.44 1.11 -12.70
C VAL A 11 20.18 0.67 -11.94
N VAL A 12 20.22 -0.46 -11.23
CA VAL A 12 19.06 -1.03 -10.56
C VAL A 12 18.53 -0.13 -9.43
N PRO A 13 19.36 0.46 -8.54
CA PRO A 13 18.85 1.31 -7.47
C PRO A 13 18.14 2.57 -8.00
N PRO A 14 18.72 3.37 -8.92
CA PRO A 14 18.02 4.51 -9.52
C PRO A 14 16.75 4.11 -10.25
N ALA A 15 16.77 3.02 -11.03
CA ALA A 15 15.60 2.55 -11.75
C ALA A 15 14.46 2.15 -10.78
N SER A 16 14.79 1.45 -9.69
CA SER A 16 13.81 1.04 -8.68
C SER A 16 13.19 2.23 -7.94
N LEU A 17 13.97 3.27 -7.65
CA LEU A 17 13.46 4.49 -7.03
C LEU A 17 12.51 5.25 -7.96
N VAL A 18 12.83 5.34 -9.25
CA VAL A 18 11.93 5.97 -10.24
C VAL A 18 10.65 5.15 -10.41
N MET A 19 10.76 3.83 -10.46
CA MET A 19 9.59 2.94 -10.52
C MET A 19 8.71 3.10 -9.28
N LEU A 20 9.30 3.15 -8.08
CA LEU A 20 8.56 3.36 -6.84
C LEU A 20 7.91 4.75 -6.81
N ALA A 21 8.63 5.79 -7.22
CA ALA A 21 8.11 7.16 -7.29
C ALA A 21 6.90 7.27 -8.23
N PHE A 22 6.85 6.45 -9.29
CA PHE A 22 5.70 6.42 -10.21
C PHE A 22 4.58 5.48 -9.73
N ALA A 23 4.93 4.38 -9.05
CA ALA A 23 3.95 3.46 -8.48
C ALA A 23 3.22 4.06 -7.27
N TRP A 24 3.89 4.91 -6.49
CA TRP A 24 3.35 5.48 -5.26
C TRP A 24 2.08 6.33 -5.48
N PRO A 25 2.03 7.26 -6.44
CA PRO A 25 0.79 7.98 -6.78
C PRO A 25 -0.34 7.05 -7.22
N ALA A 26 -0.04 6.00 -8.00
CA ALA A 26 -1.04 5.05 -8.47
C ALA A 26 -1.63 4.24 -7.31
N LEU A 27 -0.79 3.74 -6.40
CA LEU A 27 -1.24 3.02 -5.20
C LEU A 27 -2.02 3.94 -4.26
N SER A 28 -1.56 5.18 -4.06
CA SER A 28 -2.26 6.17 -3.23
C SER A 28 -3.64 6.48 -3.79
N PHE A 29 -3.77 6.57 -5.12
CA PHE A 29 -5.06 6.76 -5.78
C PHE A 29 -6.00 5.57 -5.54
N LEU A 30 -5.53 4.33 -5.71
CA LEU A 30 -6.33 3.14 -5.45
C LEU A 30 -6.80 3.08 -3.98
N ASN A 31 -5.90 3.31 -3.03
CA ASN A 31 -6.26 3.35 -1.60
C ASN A 31 -7.28 4.46 -1.30
N THR A 32 -7.17 5.61 -1.98
CA THR A 32 -8.15 6.70 -1.84
C THR A 32 -9.52 6.27 -2.37
N CYS A 33 -9.57 5.58 -3.51
CA CYS A 33 -10.80 5.04 -4.06
C CYS A 33 -11.43 3.99 -3.13
N GLU A 34 -10.62 3.10 -2.54
CA GLU A 34 -11.10 2.10 -1.58
C GLU A 34 -11.65 2.75 -0.30
N CYS A 35 -10.95 3.74 0.24
CA CYS A 35 -11.40 4.51 1.40
C CYS A 35 -12.72 5.26 1.10
N LEU A 36 -12.82 5.89 -0.07
CA LEU A 36 -14.06 6.53 -0.51
C LEU A 36 -15.20 5.52 -0.64
N TYR A 37 -14.95 4.37 -1.27
CA TYR A 37 -15.95 3.31 -1.40
C TYR A 37 -16.42 2.82 -0.04
N SER A 38 -15.50 2.52 0.88
CA SER A 38 -15.82 2.13 2.25
C SER A 38 -16.62 3.20 2.98
N SER A 39 -16.30 4.48 2.79
CA SER A 39 -17.06 5.59 3.39
C SER A 39 -18.49 5.70 2.86
N PHE A 40 -18.74 5.45 1.58
CA PHE A 40 -20.08 5.51 0.99
C PHE A 40 -20.93 4.28 1.31
N PHE A 41 -20.31 3.12 1.41
CA PHE A 41 -20.97 1.84 1.68
C PHE A 41 -20.77 1.35 3.12
N SER A 42 -20.39 2.25 4.03
CA SER A 42 -20.18 1.91 5.44
C SER A 42 -21.50 1.46 6.06
N GLU A 43 -21.48 0.29 6.68
CA GLU A 43 -22.61 -0.19 7.47
C GLU A 43 -22.80 0.70 8.70
N ASN A 44 -24.06 0.95 9.09
CA ASN A 44 -24.34 1.70 10.30
C ASN A 44 -23.96 0.86 11.54
N MET A 45 -23.00 1.37 12.32
CA MET A 45 -22.50 0.77 13.56
C MET A 45 -23.04 1.44 14.83
N GLU A 46 -23.95 2.41 14.71
CA GLU A 46 -24.60 3.05 15.87
C GLU A 46 -25.29 1.98 16.73
N ASP A 47 -25.03 2.05 18.05
CA ASP A 47 -25.52 1.13 19.09
C ASP A 47 -25.10 -0.35 18.98
N LYS A 48 -24.06 -0.67 18.18
CA LYS A 48 -23.53 -2.03 18.04
C LYS A 48 -22.19 -2.21 18.75
N VAL A 49 -22.03 -3.34 19.47
CA VAL A 49 -20.74 -3.77 20.06
C VAL A 49 -20.14 -4.88 19.21
N VAL A 50 -18.93 -4.64 18.67
CA VAL A 50 -18.21 -5.60 17.82
C VAL A 50 -17.00 -6.13 18.57
N ILE A 51 -16.86 -7.46 18.65
CA ILE A 51 -15.69 -8.13 19.22
C ILE A 51 -14.78 -8.55 18.07
N ILE A 52 -13.58 -7.98 18.01
CA ILE A 52 -12.57 -8.31 17.00
C ILE A 52 -11.42 -9.06 17.69
N THR A 53 -11.26 -10.34 17.38
CA THR A 53 -10.10 -11.12 17.82
C THR A 53 -8.92 -10.83 16.91
N GLY A 54 -7.77 -10.46 17.47
CA GLY A 54 -6.58 -10.15 16.66
C GLY A 54 -6.57 -8.74 16.06
N ALA A 55 -7.25 -7.78 16.68
CA ALA A 55 -7.28 -6.36 16.28
C ALA A 55 -5.90 -5.67 16.23
N SER A 56 -4.84 -6.32 16.72
CA SER A 56 -3.46 -5.81 16.64
C SER A 56 -2.74 -6.18 15.33
N SER A 57 -3.39 -6.90 14.42
CA SER A 57 -2.86 -7.25 13.09
C SER A 57 -3.25 -6.18 12.07
N GLY A 58 -2.46 -5.95 11.03
CA GLY A 58 -2.75 -4.92 10.02
C GLY A 58 -4.05 -5.12 9.22
N ILE A 59 -4.68 -6.31 9.29
CA ILE A 59 -6.02 -6.56 8.72
C ILE A 59 -7.13 -6.26 9.74
N GLY A 60 -6.83 -6.39 11.03
CA GLY A 60 -7.80 -6.21 12.12
C GLY A 60 -7.76 -4.84 12.77
N GLU A 61 -6.77 -4.00 12.43
CA GLU A 61 -6.69 -2.57 12.78
C GLU A 61 -7.86 -1.78 12.18
#